data_AF-A0A8S3W992-F1
#
_entry.id   AF-A0A8S3W992-F1
#
_cell.length_a   1.000
_cell.length_b   1.000
_cell.length_c   1.000
_cell.angle_alpha   90.00
_cell.angle_beta   90.00
_cell.angle_gamma   90.00
#
_symmetry.space_group_name_H-M   'P 1'
#
loop_
_entity.id
_entity.type
_entity.pdbx_description
1 polymer ?
#
loop_
_entity_poly.entity_id
_entity_poly.type
_entity_poly.pdbx_seq_one_letter_code
_entity_poly.pdbx_strand_id
1 'polypeptide(L)'
;MQKLTERIDDLKQRIAAWGKRIGRYTERLTRFNQHRLFQSDQKRLYKSLERPTVSRTGPVSNQADTVAFWHGLWSEPVNHSEGPWTEAVVSQCANITHMDPVIITPYDVAEAVRRAPNWKSPGLDALHHY
;
A
#
# COMPACT_ATOMS: atom_id res chain seq x y z
N MET A 1 -41.36 27.80 -22.28
CA MET A 1 -39.90 27.56 -22.33
C MET A 1 -39.34 27.09 -20.99
N GLN A 2 -39.57 27.80 -19.88
CA GLN A 2 -39.01 27.46 -18.55
C GLN A 2 -39.43 26.09 -17.97
N LYS A 3 -40.70 25.68 -18.11
CA LYS A 3 -41.16 24.33 -17.70
C LYS A 3 -40.50 23.19 -18.47
N LEU A 4 -40.10 23.43 -19.73
CA LEU A 4 -39.46 22.41 -20.56
C LEU A 4 -38.00 22.22 -20.15
N THR A 5 -37.29 23.31 -19.86
CA THR A 5 -35.90 23.26 -19.39
C THR A 5 -35.79 22.59 -18.02
N GLU A 6 -36.70 22.91 -17.10
CA GLU A 6 -36.77 22.25 -15.78
C GLU A 6 -36.99 20.74 -15.91
N ARG A 7 -37.89 20.32 -16.80
CA ARG A 7 -38.16 18.89 -17.03
C ARG A 7 -36.97 18.16 -17.65
N ILE A 8 -36.24 18.81 -18.55
CA ILE A 8 -35.01 18.25 -19.14
C ILE A 8 -33.93 18.10 -18.06
N ASP A 9 -33.75 19.10 -17.20
CA ASP A 9 -32.74 19.05 -16.14
C ASP A 9 -33.06 18.00 -15.08
N ASP A 10 -34.34 17.82 -14.69
CA ASP A 10 -34.79 16.71 -13.83
C ASP A 10 -34.42 15.35 -14.45
N LEU A 11 -34.68 15.16 -15.74
CA LEU A 11 -34.34 13.91 -16.43
C LEU A 11 -32.83 13.66 -16.49
N LYS A 12 -32.02 14.70 -16.76
CA LYS A 12 -30.55 14.59 -16.74
C LYS A 12 -30.03 14.22 -15.35
N GLN A 13 -30.55 14.87 -14.31
CA GLN A 13 -30.16 14.59 -12.92
C GLN A 13 -30.51 13.15 -12.54
N ARG A 14 -31.70 12.67 -12.94
CA ARG A 14 -32.11 11.28 -12.71
C ARG A 14 -31.16 10.32 -13.42
N ILE A 15 -30.92 10.50 -14.71
CA ILE A 15 -29.99 9.63 -15.48
C ILE A 15 -28.60 9.60 -14.83
N ALA A 16 -28.07 10.76 -14.42
CA ALA A 16 -26.79 10.83 -13.73
C ALA A 16 -26.81 10.07 -12.39
N ALA A 17 -27.89 10.19 -11.60
CA ALA A 17 -28.04 9.46 -10.34
C ALA A 17 -28.12 7.94 -10.56
N TRP A 18 -28.85 7.49 -11.59
CA TRP A 18 -28.91 6.07 -11.97
C TRP A 18 -27.54 5.55 -12.43
N GLY A 19 -26.81 6.31 -13.25
CA GLY A 19 -25.45 5.96 -13.68
C GLY A 19 -24.50 5.81 -12.49
N LYS A 20 -24.50 6.78 -11.56
CA LYS A 20 -23.72 6.68 -10.31
C LYS A 20 -24.13 5.47 -9.46
N ARG A 21 -25.43 5.15 -9.41
CA ARG A 21 -25.93 3.99 -8.66
C ARG A 21 -25.43 2.68 -9.27
N ILE A 22 -25.46 2.55 -10.60
CA ILE A 22 -24.91 1.39 -11.31
C ILE A 22 -23.41 1.26 -11.03
N GLY A 23 -22.64 2.35 -11.16
CA GLY A 23 -21.20 2.37 -10.87
C GLY A 23 -20.87 1.87 -9.45
N ARG A 24 -21.62 2.32 -8.45
CA ARG A 24 -21.45 1.84 -7.07
C ARG A 24 -21.73 0.34 -6.91
N TYR A 25 -22.76 -0.19 -7.58
CA TYR A 25 -23.05 -1.63 -7.52
C TYR A 25 -21.99 -2.45 -8.25
N THR A 26 -21.50 -1.99 -9.40
CA THR A 26 -20.43 -2.67 -10.12
C THR A 26 -19.15 -2.72 -9.30
N GLU A 27 -18.75 -1.61 -8.67
CA GLU A 27 -17.58 -1.59 -7.78
C GLU A 27 -17.76 -2.50 -6.57
N ARG A 28 -18.94 -2.48 -5.93
CA ARG A 28 -19.24 -3.35 -4.79
C ARG A 28 -19.08 -4.81 -5.19
N LEU A 29 -19.61 -5.20 -6.36
CA LEU A 29 -19.52 -6.56 -6.87
C LEU A 29 -18.07 -6.95 -7.16
N THR A 30 -17.30 -6.05 -7.79
CA THR A 30 -15.87 -6.25 -8.03
C THR A 30 -15.11 -6.47 -6.71
N ARG A 31 -15.32 -5.61 -5.71
CA ARG A 31 -14.68 -5.76 -4.38
C ARG A 31 -15.07 -7.07 -3.71
N PHE A 32 -16.35 -7.45 -3.77
CA PHE A 32 -16.82 -8.72 -3.22
C PHE A 32 -16.14 -9.93 -3.87
N ASN A 33 -16.06 -9.93 -5.21
CA ASN A 33 -15.41 -11.00 -5.96
C ASN A 33 -13.91 -11.08 -5.68
N GLN A 34 -13.23 -9.92 -5.64
CA GLN A 34 -11.80 -9.84 -5.31
C GLN A 34 -11.53 -10.32 -3.88
N HIS A 35 -12.36 -9.92 -2.91
CA HIS A 35 -12.23 -10.37 -1.52
C HIS A 35 -12.47 -11.87 -1.37
N ARG A 36 -13.50 -12.40 -2.03
CA ARG A 36 -13.77 -13.84 -2.05
C ARG A 36 -12.58 -14.61 -2.64
N LEU A 37 -12.04 -14.11 -3.76
CA LEU A 37 -10.87 -14.71 -4.40
C LEU A 37 -9.62 -14.59 -3.52
N PHE A 38 -9.43 -13.49 -2.79
CA PHE A 38 -8.37 -13.35 -1.79
C PHE A 38 -8.46 -14.42 -0.70
N GLN A 39 -9.67 -14.68 -0.19
CA GLN A 39 -9.84 -15.67 0.87
C GLN A 39 -9.66 -17.12 0.36
N SER A 40 -10.11 -17.43 -0.86
CA SER A 40 -10.04 -18.79 -1.39
C SER A 40 -8.74 -19.13 -2.13
N ASP A 41 -8.20 -18.19 -2.92
CA ASP A 41 -7.06 -18.39 -3.82
C ASP A 41 -6.35 -17.06 -4.12
N GLN A 42 -5.47 -16.66 -3.19
CA GLN A 42 -4.68 -15.43 -3.29
C GLN A 42 -3.84 -15.38 -4.56
N LYS A 43 -3.28 -16.52 -5.00
CA LYS A 43 -2.42 -16.58 -6.19
C LYS A 43 -3.20 -16.18 -7.44
N ARG A 44 -4.43 -16.65 -7.59
CA ARG A 44 -5.31 -16.24 -8.70
C ARG A 44 -5.66 -14.76 -8.66
N LEU A 45 -5.92 -14.21 -7.47
CA LEU A 45 -6.17 -12.77 -7.34
C LEU A 45 -4.95 -11.98 -7.84
N TYR A 46 -3.76 -12.26 -7.32
CA TYR A 46 -2.55 -11.54 -7.73
C TYR A 46 -2.28 -11.70 -9.22
N LYS A 47 -2.43 -12.89 -9.79
CA LYS A 47 -2.30 -13.12 -11.23
C LYS A 47 -3.31 -12.33 -12.08
N SER A 48 -4.50 -12.05 -11.55
CA SER A 48 -5.50 -11.19 -12.22
C SER A 48 -5.24 -9.70 -12.08
N LEU A 49 -4.50 -9.30 -11.03
CA LEU A 49 -4.02 -7.93 -10.84
C LEU A 49 -2.73 -7.66 -11.63
N GLU A 50 -1.93 -8.70 -11.85
CA GLU A 50 -0.81 -8.69 -12.78
C GLU A 50 -1.35 -8.37 -14.18
N ARG A 51 -1.04 -7.17 -14.67
CA ARG A 51 -1.32 -6.82 -16.06
C ARG A 51 -0.51 -7.76 -16.95
N PRO A 52 -1.12 -8.47 -17.93
CA PRO A 52 -0.32 -9.14 -18.94
C PRO A 52 0.48 -8.03 -19.65
N THR A 53 1.80 -8.21 -19.69
CA THR A 53 2.78 -7.28 -20.28
C THR A 53 2.95 -5.92 -19.58
N VAL A 54 3.57 -5.91 -18.40
CA VAL A 54 4.81 -5.13 -18.29
C VAL A 54 5.94 -6.11 -18.51
N SER A 55 6.14 -6.51 -19.77
CA SER A 55 7.47 -7.00 -20.15
C SER A 55 8.43 -5.89 -19.75
N ARG A 56 9.45 -6.19 -18.95
CA ARG A 56 10.60 -5.28 -18.81
C ARG A 56 11.18 -5.09 -20.21
N THR A 57 10.67 -4.12 -20.95
CA THR A 57 11.16 -3.70 -22.27
C THR A 57 12.27 -2.66 -22.13
N GLY A 58 12.59 -2.24 -20.90
CA GLY A 58 13.77 -1.43 -20.61
C GLY A 58 15.00 -2.31 -20.38
N PRO A 59 16.20 -1.83 -20.74
CA PRO A 59 17.44 -2.47 -20.32
C PRO A 59 17.45 -2.64 -18.80
N VAL A 60 18.02 -3.75 -18.33
CA VAL A 60 18.29 -3.94 -16.90
C VAL A 60 19.17 -2.78 -16.44
N SER A 61 18.73 -1.99 -15.47
CA SER A 61 19.54 -0.90 -14.93
C SER A 61 20.86 -1.47 -14.43
N ASN A 62 21.97 -0.84 -14.79
CA ASN A 62 23.27 -1.29 -14.29
C ASN A 62 23.35 -0.97 -12.77
N GLN A 63 24.34 -1.56 -12.09
CA GLN A 63 24.51 -1.36 -10.65
C GLN A 63 24.76 0.12 -10.30
N ALA A 64 25.51 0.84 -11.12
CA ALA A 64 25.83 2.25 -10.90
C ALA A 64 24.58 3.14 -11.01
N ASP A 65 23.71 2.91 -11.98
CA ASP A 65 22.44 3.64 -12.15
C ASP A 65 21.53 3.44 -10.95
N THR A 66 21.49 2.20 -10.43
CA THR A 66 20.68 1.83 -9.27
C THR A 66 21.20 2.51 -8.02
N VAL A 67 22.52 2.51 -7.81
CA VAL A 67 23.16 3.20 -6.68
C VAL A 67 22.97 4.71 -6.79
N ALA A 68 23.16 5.30 -7.96
CA ALA A 68 23.00 6.74 -8.18
C ALA A 68 21.55 7.19 -7.92
N PHE A 69 20.56 6.41 -8.37
CA PHE A 69 19.15 6.67 -8.12
C PHE A 69 18.83 6.69 -6.62
N TRP A 70 19.17 5.62 -5.88
CA TRP A 70 18.89 5.55 -4.45
C TRP A 70 19.71 6.57 -3.64
N HIS A 71 20.96 6.80 -4.04
CA HIS A 71 21.79 7.82 -3.42
C HIS A 71 21.18 9.21 -3.57
N GLY A 72 20.71 9.60 -4.77
CA GLY A 72 20.04 10.88 -4.99
C GLY A 72 18.73 11.03 -4.20
N LEU A 73 18.00 9.93 -3.98
CA LEU A 73 16.76 9.96 -3.21
C LEU A 73 16.98 10.07 -1.70
N TRP A 74 18.02 9.41 -1.16
CA TRP A 74 18.21 9.28 0.29
C TRP A 74 19.34 10.13 0.87
N SER A 75 20.32 10.50 0.06
CA SER A 75 21.52 11.22 0.53
C SER A 75 21.34 12.74 0.46
N GLU A 76 20.35 13.21 -0.30
CA GLU A 76 19.98 14.62 -0.30
C GLU A 76 18.96 14.87 0.83
N PRO A 77 19.31 15.69 1.84
CA PRO A 77 18.38 16.04 2.89
C PRO A 77 17.26 16.92 2.31
N VAL A 78 16.06 16.35 2.21
CA VAL A 78 14.86 17.09 1.81
C VAL A 78 14.13 17.55 3.06
N ASN A 79 13.79 18.85 3.12
CA ASN A 79 12.87 19.36 4.13
C ASN A 79 11.43 19.06 3.68
N HIS A 80 10.76 18.16 4.39
CA HIS A 80 9.34 17.93 4.17
C HIS A 80 8.53 19.01 4.89
N SER A 81 7.62 19.67 4.18
CA SER A 81 6.59 20.47 4.84
C SER A 81 5.60 19.50 5.50
N GLU A 82 5.73 19.33 6.80
CA GLU A 82 4.77 18.60 7.61
C GLU A 82 3.37 19.22 7.42
N GLY A 83 2.39 18.39 7.04
CA GLY A 83 1.02 18.87 6.86
C GLY A 83 0.31 19.07 8.21
N PRO A 84 -0.77 19.86 8.29
CA PRO A 84 -1.48 20.16 9.54
C PRO A 84 -2.04 18.91 10.26
N TRP A 85 -2.04 17.75 9.61
CA TRP A 85 -2.45 16.49 10.18
C TRP A 85 -1.44 15.94 11.22
N THR A 86 -0.16 16.28 11.13
CA THR A 86 0.85 15.79 12.09
C THR A 86 0.64 16.41 13.46
N GLU A 87 0.35 17.71 13.52
CA GLU A 87 -0.03 18.40 14.77
C GLU A 87 -1.29 17.78 15.39
N ALA A 88 -2.27 17.40 14.56
CA ALA A 88 -3.47 16.72 15.03
C ALA A 88 -3.17 15.33 15.59
N VAL A 89 -2.24 14.58 15.00
CA VAL A 89 -1.79 13.27 15.50
C VAL A 89 -0.99 13.43 16.80
N VAL A 90 -0.05 14.38 16.86
CA VAL A 90 0.71 14.69 18.09
C VAL A 90 -0.25 15.04 19.23
N SER A 91 -1.25 15.86 18.96
CA SER A 91 -2.28 16.24 19.94
C SER A 91 -3.10 15.04 20.42
N GLN A 92 -3.48 14.13 19.52
CA GLN A 92 -4.18 12.89 19.88
C GLN A 92 -3.30 11.96 20.72
N CYS A 93 -2.00 11.95 20.46
CA CYS A 93 -1.02 11.13 21.15
C CYS A 93 -0.47 11.77 22.43
N ALA A 94 -0.85 13.01 22.78
CA ALA A 94 -0.28 13.76 23.90
C ALA A 94 -0.45 13.06 25.26
N ASN A 95 -1.50 12.24 25.40
CA ASN A 95 -1.79 11.47 26.63
C ASN A 95 -1.26 10.03 26.57
N ILE A 96 -0.59 9.63 25.50
CA ILE A 96 0.01 8.31 25.37
C ILE A 96 1.36 8.35 26.07
N THR A 97 1.55 7.49 27.07
CA THR A 97 2.84 7.33 27.73
C THR A 97 3.90 6.94 26.70
N HIS A 98 4.99 7.70 26.66
CA HIS A 98 6.12 7.37 25.81
C HIS A 98 6.66 5.98 26.18
N MET A 99 6.98 5.18 25.15
CA MET A 99 7.68 3.92 25.36
C MET A 99 9.06 4.21 25.95
N ASP A 100 9.41 3.50 27.02
CA ASP A 100 10.73 3.60 27.63
C ASP A 100 11.83 3.24 26.61
N PRO A 101 13.05 3.80 26.76
CA PRO A 101 14.17 3.45 25.90
C PRO A 101 14.41 1.94 25.88
N VAL A 102 14.28 1.32 24.70
CA VAL A 102 14.58 -0.10 24.52
C VAL A 102 16.09 -0.28 24.39
N ILE A 103 16.72 -0.76 25.46
CA ILE A 103 18.14 -1.12 25.45
C ILE A 103 18.25 -2.58 25.05
N ILE A 104 18.72 -2.84 23.82
CA ILE A 104 18.98 -4.20 23.34
C ILE A 104 20.32 -4.66 23.90
N THR A 105 20.30 -5.67 24.76
CA THR A 105 21.51 -6.26 25.35
C THR A 105 21.99 -7.47 24.55
N PRO A 106 23.26 -7.90 24.71
CA PRO A 106 23.75 -9.14 24.11
C PRO A 106 22.93 -10.37 24.50
N TYR A 107 22.33 -10.38 25.69
CA TYR A 107 21.46 -11.47 26.15
C TYR A 107 20.17 -11.54 25.32
N ASP A 108 19.56 -10.39 25.01
CA ASP A 108 18.34 -10.32 24.20
C ASP A 108 18.56 -10.89 22.79
N VAL A 109 19.73 -10.57 22.21
CA VAL A 109 20.14 -11.12 20.92
C VAL A 109 20.34 -12.63 21.02
N ALA A 110 21.02 -13.12 22.07
CA ALA A 110 21.24 -14.55 22.26
C ALA A 110 19.92 -15.32 22.45
N GLU A 111 18.98 -14.81 23.24
CA GLU A 111 17.65 -15.42 23.40
C GLU A 111 16.84 -15.39 22.10
N ALA A 112 16.90 -14.29 21.34
CA ALA A 112 16.21 -14.17 20.06
C ALA A 112 16.74 -15.18 19.03
N VAL A 113 18.06 -15.32 18.93
CA VAL A 113 18.71 -16.32 18.06
C VAL A 113 18.37 -17.74 18.52
N ARG A 114 18.41 -18.03 19.83
CA ARG A 114 18.05 -19.36 20.36
C ARG A 114 16.61 -19.76 20.04
N ARG A 115 15.68 -18.80 20.02
CA ARG A 115 14.27 -19.04 19.68
C ARG A 115 14.00 -18.96 18.19
N ALA A 116 14.96 -18.51 17.40
CA ALA A 116 14.81 -18.49 15.96
C ALA A 116 14.66 -19.93 15.44
N PRO A 117 13.67 -20.18 14.57
CA PRO A 117 13.46 -21.51 14.03
C PRO A 117 14.61 -21.87 13.09
N ASN A 118 15.45 -22.82 13.51
CA ASN A 118 16.41 -23.47 12.63
C ASN A 118 15.65 -24.20 11.50
N TRP A 119 16.20 -24.13 10.29
CA TRP A 119 15.68 -24.75 9.06
C TRP A 119 14.48 -24.09 8.37
N LYS A 120 14.26 -22.78 8.53
CA LYS A 120 13.46 -22.05 7.53
C LYS A 120 14.25 -21.89 6.22
N SER A 121 13.56 -22.03 5.09
CA SER A 121 14.14 -21.73 3.78
C SER A 121 14.69 -20.30 3.78
N PRO A 122 15.89 -20.07 3.19
CA PRO A 122 16.51 -18.76 3.18
C PRO A 122 15.63 -17.75 2.41
N GLY A 123 15.73 -16.48 2.81
CA GLY A 123 15.06 -15.39 2.12
C GLY A 123 15.65 -15.12 0.74
N LEU A 124 15.19 -14.04 0.10
CA LEU A 124 15.73 -13.58 -1.19
C LEU A 124 17.22 -13.19 -1.12
N ASP A 125 17.75 -13.01 0.09
CA ASP A 125 19.16 -12.73 0.41
C ASP A 125 20.04 -14.00 0.51
N ALA A 126 19.45 -15.20 0.36
CA ALA A 126 20.12 -16.50 0.47
C ALA A 126 20.83 -16.76 1.82
N LEU A 127 20.57 -15.96 2.86
CA LEU A 127 21.15 -16.15 4.18
C LEU A 127 20.34 -17.21 4.94
N HIS A 128 21.05 -18.23 5.42
CA HIS A 128 20.48 -19.30 6.23
C HIS A 128 20.64 -18.98 7.73
N HIS A 129 19.57 -19.19 8.51
CA HIS A 129 19.70 -19.31 9.97
C HIS A 129 20.39 -20.65 10.26
N TYR A 130 21.59 -20.61 10.85
CA TYR A 130 22.31 -21.78 11.38
C TYR A 130 22.14 -21.86 12.89
#